data_AF-A0A4Q5RLU8-F1
#
_entry.id   AF-A0A4Q5RLU8-F1
#
_cell.length_a   1.000
_cell.length_b   1.000
_cell.length_c   1.000
_cell.angle_alpha   90.00
_cell.angle_beta   90.00
_cell.angle_gamma   90.00
#
_symmetry.space_group_name_H-M   'P 1'
#
loop_
_entity.id
_entity.type
_entity.pdbx_description
1 polymer ?
#
loop_
_entity_poly.entity_id
_entity_poly.type
_entity_poly.pdbx_seq_one_letter_code
_entity_poly.pdbx_strand_id
1 'polypeptide(L)' 'NGLSFGYRVREARRGRVREIRALDLVEVSLVANPMQKLARIHAVACAGASEGATQAA' A
#
# COMPACT_ATOMS: atom_id res chain seq x y z
N ASN A 1 9.91 4.10 -10.30
CA ASN A 1 9.03 4.50 -9.19
C ASN A 1 8.25 3.29 -8.73
N GLY A 2 8.70 2.73 -7.61
CA GLY A 2 8.14 1.56 -6.95
C GLY A 2 7.13 1.91 -5.88
N LEU A 3 6.37 0.92 -5.42
CA LEU A 3 5.54 1.01 -4.23
C LEU A 3 6.18 0.19 -3.11
N SER A 4 6.28 0.78 -1.92
CA SER A 4 6.46 0.06 -0.68
C SER A 4 5.21 0.25 0.18
N PHE A 5 4.85 -0.77 0.94
CA PHE A 5 3.77 -0.64 1.92
C PHE A 5 4.10 -1.41 3.20
N GLY A 6 3.91 -0.73 4.32
CA GLY A 6 4.01 -1.32 5.65
C GLY A 6 2.67 -1.96 6.03
N TYR A 7 2.71 -3.18 6.56
CA TYR A 7 1.50 -3.92 6.92
C TYR A 7 1.72 -4.84 8.12
N ARG A 8 0.62 -5.19 8.79
CA ARG A 8 0.57 -6.22 9.81
C ARG A 8 -0.22 -7.42 9.28
N VAL A 9 0.37 -8.61 9.32
CA VAL A 9 -0.32 -9.82 8.85
C VAL A 9 -1.29 -10.32 9.90
N ARG A 10 -2.51 -10.63 9.47
CA ARG A 10 -3.54 -11.28 10.28
C ARG A 10 -3.66 -12.76 9.96
N GLU A 11 -3.60 -13.11 8.67
CA GLU A 11 -3.64 -14.49 8.20
C GLU A 11 -2.60 -14.72 7.11
N ALA A 12 -1.76 -15.74 7.29
CA ALA A 12 -0.84 -16.19 6.27
C ALA A 12 -0.65 -17.71 6.31
N ARG A 13 -0.44 -18.29 5.13
CA ARG A 13 -0.12 -19.70 4.96
C ARG A 13 1.35 -19.86 4.62
N ARG A 14 2.01 -20.82 5.26
CA ARG A 14 3.41 -21.17 4.97
C ARG A 14 3.45 -22.30 3.93
N GLY A 15 4.26 -22.11 2.89
CA GLY A 15 4.59 -23.10 1.87
C GLY A 15 5.99 -22.82 1.32
N ARG A 16 6.26 -23.15 0.04
CA ARG A 16 7.51 -22.76 -0.64
C ARG A 16 7.74 -21.24 -0.63
N VAL A 17 6.65 -20.48 -0.69
CA VAL A 17 6.61 -19.04 -0.45
C VAL A 17 5.55 -18.75 0.60
N ARG A 18 5.66 -17.60 1.27
CA ARG A 18 4.67 -17.14 2.25
C ARG A 18 3.51 -16.47 1.52
N GLU A 19 2.31 -17.02 1.68
CA GLU A 19 1.07 -16.49 1.11
C GLU A 19 0.36 -15.69 2.21
N ILE A 20 0.11 -14.39 1.99
CA ILE A 20 -0.61 -13.53 2.93
C ILE A 20 -2.04 -13.39 2.43
N ARG A 21 -3.01 -13.83 3.23
CA ARG A 21 -4.44 -13.82 2.86
C ARG A 21 -5.21 -12.66 3.46
N ALA A 22 -4.80 -12.23 4.65
CA ALA A 22 -5.35 -11.06 5.32
C ALA A 22 -4.25 -10.25 6.01
N LEU A 23 -4.31 -8.93 5.84
CA LEU A 23 -3.43 -7.97 6.49
C LEU A 23 -4.19 -6.69 6.86
N ASP A 24 -3.59 -5.93 7.76
CA ASP A 24 -3.92 -4.53 8.01
C ASP A 24 -2.85 -3.68 7.34
N LEU A 25 -3.28 -2.76 6.47
CA LEU A 25 -2.39 -1.83 5.78
C LEU A 25 -2.12 -0.64 6.69
N VAL A 26 -0.85 -0.34 6.93
CA VAL A 26 -0.44 0.74 7.84
C VAL A 26 0.01 1.97 7.07
N GLU A 27 0.85 1.78 6.06
CA GLU A 27 1.39 2.88 5.25
C GLU A 27 1.63 2.44 3.81
N VAL A 28 1.61 3.43 2.90
CA VAL A 28 1.90 3.24 1.48
C VAL A 28 2.80 4.38 1.01
N SER A 29 3.94 4.04 0.43
CA SER A 29 4.98 5.01 0.05
C SER A 29 5.51 4.71 -1.35
N LEU A 30 5.77 5.77 -2.12
CA LEU A 30 6.50 5.66 -3.38
C LEU A 30 7.99 5.65 -3.11
N VAL A 31 8.71 4.72 -3.75
CA VAL A 31 10.16 4.56 -3.59
C VAL A 31 10.87 4.71 -4.93
N ALA A 32 12.09 5.25 -4.89
CA ALA A 32 12.94 5.37 -6.07
C ALA A 32 13.26 3.97 -6.66
N ASN A 33 13.59 3.01 -5.80
CA ASN A 33 14.05 1.67 -6.18
C ASN A 33 13.08 0.57 -5.66
N PRO A 34 12.10 0.12 -6.47
CA PRO A 34 11.21 -0.98 -6.09
C PRO A 34 11.91 -2.33 -5.95
N MET A 35 11.37 -3.21 -5.10
CA MET A 35 11.76 -4.62 -5.06
C MET A 35 11.42 -5.37 -6.36
N GLN A 36 10.32 -5.00 -7.04
CA GLN A 36 9.96 -5.55 -8.35
C GLN A 36 10.48 -4.62 -9.46
N LYS A 37 11.46 -5.09 -10.24
CA LYS A 37 12.20 -4.28 -11.22
C LYS A 37 11.34 -3.55 -12.26
N LEU A 38 10.20 -4.12 -12.62
CA LEU A 38 9.27 -3.60 -13.63
C LEU A 38 8.11 -2.80 -13.01
N ALA A 39 8.07 -2.61 -11.69
CA ALA A 39 7.03 -1.82 -11.04
C ALA A 39 7.08 -0.37 -11.53
N ARG A 40 5.94 0.11 -12.06
CA ARG A 40 5.74 1.48 -12.52
C ARG A 40 4.37 1.99 -12.09
N ILE A 41 4.31 3.29 -11.82
CA ILE A 41 3.04 4.01 -11.66
C ILE A 41 2.47 4.21 -13.07
N HIS A 42 1.29 3.68 -13.32
CA HIS A 42 0.63 3.81 -14.63
C HIS A 42 -0.45 4.90 -14.65
N ALA A 43 -0.92 5.35 -13.48
CA ALA A 43 -1.90 6.43 -13.35
C ALA A 43 -1.79 7.09 -11.97
N VAL A 44 -2.07 8.38 -11.92
CA VAL A 44 -2.34 9.14 -10.70
C VAL A 44 -3.65 9.86 -10.93
N ALA A 45 -4.66 9.54 -10.13
CA ALA A 45 -5.93 10.25 -10.17
C ALA A 45 -5.87 11.42 -9.19
N CYS A 46 -6.17 12.62 -9.66
CA CYS A 46 -6.46 13.73 -8.75
C CYS A 46 -7.85 13.48 -8.17
N ALA A 47 -7.93 12.95 -6.96
CA ALA A 47 -9.16 13.04 -6.19
C ALA A 47 -9.27 14.51 -5.76
N GLY A 48 -10.27 15.23 -6.27
CA GLY A 48 -10.57 16.58 -5.80
C GLY A 48 -10.64 16.60 -4.28
N ALA A 49 -10.18 17.71 -3.70
CA ALA A 49 -10.14 17.92 -2.26
C ALA A 49 -11.43 17.42 -1.61
N SER A 50 -11.31 16.46 -0.69
CA SER A 50 -12.36 16.18 0.26
C SER A 50 -12.42 17.36 1.23
N GLU A 51 -13.12 18.43 0.84
CA GLU A 51 -13.71 19.34 1.81
C GLU A 51 -14.70 18.54 2.66
N GLY A 52 -14.59 18.65 3.99
CA GLY A 52 -15.61 18.18 4.92
C GLY A 52 -15.33 16.86 5.65
N ALA A 53 -14.21 16.77 6.39
CA ALA A 53 -14.25 16.07 7.67
C ALA A 53 -14.31 17.14 8.76
N THR A 54 -15.50 17.33 9.31
CA THR A 54 -15.80 18.23 10.44
C THR A 54 -14.74 18.08 11.53
N GLN A 55 -14.00 19.15 11.79
CA GLN A 55 -13.24 19.30 13.03
C GLN A 55 -14.26 19.61 14.14
N ALA A 56 -14.64 18.59 14.89
CA ALA A 56 -15.38 18.72 16.13
C ALA A 56 -14.74 17.80 17.19
N ALA A 57 -13.86 18.39 18.00
CA ALA A 57 -13.72 18.22 19.45
C ALA A 57 -12.51 19.06 19.90
#